data_AF-A0A7X7GUB1-F1
#
_entry.id   AF-A0A7X7GUB1-F1
#
_cell.length_a   1.000
_cell.length_b   1.000
_cell.length_c   1.000
_cell.angle_alpha   90.00
_cell.angle_beta   90.00
_cell.angle_gamma   90.00
#
_symmetry.space_group_name_H-M   'P 1'
#
loop_
_entity.id
_entity.type
_entity.pdbx_description
1 polymer ?
#
loop_
_entity_poly.entity_id
_entity_poly.type
_entity_poly.pdbx_seq_one_letter_code
_entity_poly.pdbx_strand_id
1 'polypeptide(L)'
;MDLPLGSRFRRGPGRSGHPLGRSLALLALVLGVTVLVGACSGDRSCYDEYCDCHGRRECILGCARDGCDLACSHTSESCGAICEDGCSFECHDTNHCSALCDDDCRYLCHHAPSCAGECGARCDYECHDVSECAVRVGPRSKITCRSVAHCKVDCDGPCDVTCRNVDRCDVSCAPGLTRRSTAGGYVCE
;
A
#
# COMPACT_ATOMS: atom_id res chain seq x y z
N MET A 1 -0.08 -24.58 -51.92
CA MET A 1 -1.14 -25.22 -51.12
C MET A 1 -2.29 -24.24 -51.14
N ASP A 2 -3.13 -24.43 -52.15
CA ASP A 2 -4.33 -23.68 -52.46
C ASP A 2 -5.52 -24.16 -51.62
N LEU A 3 -6.59 -23.36 -51.70
CA LEU A 3 -8.03 -23.67 -51.55
C LEU A 3 -8.74 -23.28 -50.21
N PRO A 4 -10.06 -22.91 -50.29
CA PRO A 4 -10.58 -21.57 -49.94
C PRO A 4 -12.01 -21.62 -49.31
N LEU A 5 -12.83 -20.58 -49.57
CA LEU A 5 -14.32 -20.54 -49.56
C LEU A 5 -14.95 -20.56 -48.15
N GLY A 6 -16.04 -19.86 -47.84
CA GLY A 6 -17.07 -19.12 -48.58
C GLY A 6 -18.13 -18.74 -47.50
N SER A 7 -18.79 -17.60 -47.51
CA SER A 7 -19.80 -17.12 -48.47
C SER A 7 -21.20 -17.08 -47.83
N ARG A 8 -21.82 -15.88 -47.90
CA ARG A 8 -23.25 -15.55 -48.08
C ARG A 8 -24.22 -15.61 -46.87
N PHE A 9 -25.03 -14.53 -46.78
CA PHE A 9 -26.52 -14.43 -46.72
C PHE A 9 -26.91 -13.26 -45.78
N ARG A 10 -27.91 -12.39 -46.03
CA ARG A 10 -28.80 -12.09 -47.15
C ARG A 10 -29.45 -10.71 -46.82
N ARG A 11 -29.78 -9.93 -47.86
CA ARG A 11 -30.57 -8.69 -47.82
C ARG A 11 -32.08 -8.96 -47.82
N GLY A 12 -32.83 -8.08 -47.13
CA GLY A 12 -34.24 -7.69 -47.37
C GLY A 12 -35.31 -8.59 -46.73
N PRO A 13 -36.55 -8.10 -46.47
CA PRO A 13 -37.28 -6.94 -47.03
C PRO A 13 -37.61 -5.88 -45.95
N GLY A 14 -38.14 -4.67 -46.17
CA GLY A 14 -38.93 -4.11 -47.26
C GLY A 14 -40.38 -3.83 -46.80
N ARG A 15 -40.65 -2.56 -46.49
CA ARG A 15 -41.95 -1.83 -46.51
C ARG A 15 -43.09 -2.22 -45.54
N SER A 16 -43.52 -1.22 -44.75
CA SER A 16 -44.91 -0.79 -44.69
C SER A 16 -44.99 0.60 -44.03
N GLY A 17 -45.49 1.59 -44.77
CA GLY A 17 -45.78 2.92 -44.25
C GLY A 17 -47.12 2.97 -43.53
N HIS A 18 -47.36 4.05 -42.77
CA HIS A 18 -48.65 4.72 -42.56
C HIS A 18 -48.46 5.94 -41.62
N PRO A 19 -49.41 6.89 -41.60
CA PRO A 19 -49.12 8.32 -41.72
C PRO A 19 -49.21 9.11 -40.40
N LEU A 20 -48.87 10.41 -40.54
CA LEU A 20 -49.17 11.54 -39.65
C LEU A 20 -50.46 11.37 -38.83
N GLY A 21 -50.35 11.60 -37.51
CA GLY A 21 -51.53 11.74 -36.66
C GLY A 21 -51.18 12.04 -35.20
N ARG A 22 -51.19 13.34 -34.86
CA ARG A 22 -51.61 13.95 -33.58
C ARG A 22 -51.52 13.06 -32.32
N SER A 23 -50.72 13.49 -31.34
CA SER A 23 -51.24 14.08 -30.10
C SER A 23 -50.14 14.22 -29.04
N LEU A 24 -50.25 15.32 -28.29
CA LEU A 24 -49.43 15.68 -27.15
C LEU A 24 -49.36 14.54 -26.12
N ALA A 25 -48.16 14.27 -25.61
CA ALA A 25 -47.95 13.83 -24.24
C ALA A 25 -46.50 14.10 -23.84
N LEU A 26 -46.26 15.33 -23.39
CA LEU A 26 -45.22 15.60 -22.40
C LEU A 26 -45.55 14.73 -21.17
N LEU A 27 -44.73 13.73 -20.86
CA LEU A 27 -44.57 13.31 -19.48
C LEU A 27 -43.21 12.64 -19.28
N ALA A 28 -42.48 13.24 -18.34
CA ALA A 28 -41.17 12.90 -17.84
C ALA A 28 -40.95 11.39 -17.63
N LEU A 29 -39.85 10.89 -18.19
CA LEU A 29 -39.23 9.67 -17.70
C LEU A 29 -37.70 9.84 -17.74
N VAL A 30 -37.20 10.80 -16.95
CA VAL A 30 -35.79 10.81 -16.54
C VAL A 30 -35.67 9.72 -15.48
N LEU A 31 -35.44 8.47 -15.91
CA LEU A 31 -35.03 7.42 -14.98
C LEU A 31 -33.65 7.82 -14.46
N GLY A 32 -33.64 8.32 -13.23
CA GLY A 32 -32.43 8.63 -12.50
C GLY A 32 -31.56 7.39 -12.42
N VAL A 33 -30.43 7.43 -13.12
CA VAL A 33 -29.26 6.65 -12.72
C VAL A 33 -28.79 7.29 -11.43
N THR A 34 -29.37 6.86 -10.30
CA THR A 34 -28.75 7.06 -8.99
C THR A 34 -27.48 6.24 -9.01
N VAL A 35 -26.38 6.89 -9.40
CA VAL A 35 -25.05 6.41 -9.08
C VAL A 35 -25.04 6.32 -7.55
N LEU A 36 -25.18 5.10 -7.04
CA LEU A 36 -24.73 4.77 -5.71
C LEU A 36 -23.23 5.05 -5.74
N VAL A 37 -22.86 6.28 -5.40
CA VAL A 37 -21.52 6.57 -4.90
C VAL A 37 -21.47 5.78 -3.61
N GLY A 38 -21.06 4.51 -3.71
CA GLY A 38 -20.67 3.74 -2.55
C GLY A 38 -19.70 4.63 -1.81
N ALA A 39 -20.12 5.07 -0.62
CA ALA A 39 -19.27 5.84 0.25
C ALA A 39 -17.95 5.08 0.33
N CYS A 40 -16.86 5.68 -0.15
CA CYS A 40 -15.52 5.26 0.20
C CYS A 40 -15.39 5.50 1.70
N SER A 41 -15.86 4.54 2.50
CA SER A 41 -15.66 4.50 3.93
C SER A 41 -14.23 4.03 4.17
N GLY A 42 -13.26 4.95 4.10
CA GLY A 42 -11.85 4.60 4.23
C GLY A 42 -10.92 5.74 4.61
N ASP A 43 -11.18 6.98 4.20
CA ASP A 43 -10.15 8.02 4.32
C ASP A 43 -10.53 9.09 5.35
N ARG A 44 -9.79 9.11 6.46
CA ARG A 44 -9.63 10.32 7.26
C ARG A 44 -8.17 10.73 7.16
N SER A 45 -7.88 11.69 6.29
CA SER A 45 -6.65 12.45 6.35
C SER A 45 -6.57 13.11 7.72
N CYS A 46 -5.53 12.81 8.47
CA CYS A 46 -5.29 13.45 9.76
C CYS A 46 -4.47 14.72 9.49
N TYR A 47 -4.98 15.87 9.88
CA TYR A 47 -4.37 17.18 9.55
C TYR A 47 -3.59 17.78 10.74
N ASP A 48 -3.27 16.97 11.75
CA ASP A 48 -2.63 17.42 12.99
C ASP A 48 -1.21 16.88 13.14
N GLU A 49 -0.48 17.37 14.14
CA GLU A 49 0.88 16.96 14.48
C GLU A 49 0.94 15.50 14.98
N TYR A 50 -0.12 15.03 15.65
CA TYR A 50 -0.27 13.66 16.14
C TYR A 50 -1.58 13.02 15.66
N CYS A 51 -1.48 11.81 15.12
CA CYS A 51 -2.59 11.10 14.50
C CYS A 51 -2.71 9.68 15.07
N ASP A 52 -3.74 9.41 15.87
CA ASP A 52 -3.99 8.09 16.44
C ASP A 52 -5.21 7.40 15.79
N CYS A 53 -5.04 6.11 15.45
CA CYS A 53 -6.14 5.24 15.07
C CYS A 53 -6.24 4.03 16.00
N HIS A 54 -7.32 3.98 16.77
CA HIS A 54 -7.54 2.94 17.77
C HIS A 54 -8.90 2.22 17.62
N GLY A 55 -8.90 0.89 17.71
CA GLY A 55 -10.14 0.09 17.85
C GLY A 55 -11.00 0.01 16.60
N ARG A 56 -10.40 0.22 15.43
CA ARG A 56 -11.09 0.27 14.14
C ARG A 56 -10.81 -0.98 13.32
N ARG A 57 -11.62 -1.20 12.29
CA ARG A 57 -11.39 -2.32 11.38
C ARG A 57 -10.18 -2.06 10.48
N GLU A 58 -10.18 -0.92 9.81
CA GLU A 58 -9.12 -0.47 8.90
C GLU A 58 -8.84 1.02 9.16
N CYS A 59 -7.59 1.43 8.99
CA CYS A 59 -7.14 2.80 9.11
C CYS A 59 -6.15 3.13 7.99
N ILE A 60 -6.28 4.32 7.38
CA ILE A 60 -5.23 4.93 6.57
C ILE A 60 -4.97 6.30 7.16
N LEU A 61 -3.79 6.45 7.76
CA LEU A 61 -3.29 7.68 8.34
C LEU A 61 -2.46 8.41 7.27
N GLY A 62 -2.63 9.71 7.19
CA GLY A 62 -1.78 10.53 6.32
C GLY A 62 -1.61 11.91 6.89
N CYS A 63 -0.42 12.47 6.75
CA CYS A 63 -0.10 13.84 7.16
C CYS A 63 0.50 14.60 5.98
N ALA A 64 0.18 15.88 5.86
CA ALA A 64 0.61 16.75 4.76
C ALA A 64 1.78 17.67 5.15
N ARG A 65 2.57 17.25 6.15
CA ARG A 65 3.68 18.00 6.70
C ARG A 65 4.79 17.06 7.15
N ASP A 66 6.01 17.56 7.14
CA ASP A 66 7.16 16.87 7.74
C ASP A 66 6.99 16.69 9.25
N GLY A 67 7.61 15.62 9.76
CA GLY A 67 7.79 15.39 11.19
C GLY A 67 6.50 15.08 11.96
N CYS A 68 5.49 14.52 11.32
CA CYS A 68 4.25 14.12 11.99
C CYS A 68 4.42 12.80 12.76
N ASP A 69 3.66 12.64 13.83
CA ASP A 69 3.58 11.41 14.59
C ASP A 69 2.28 10.67 14.27
N LEU A 70 2.40 9.43 13.79
CA LEU A 70 1.31 8.56 13.40
C LEU A 70 1.34 7.33 14.32
N ALA A 71 0.21 7.02 14.96
CA ALA A 71 0.08 5.88 15.86
C ALA A 71 -1.14 5.04 15.47
N CYS A 72 -0.96 3.73 15.48
CA CYS A 72 -2.03 2.80 15.16
C CYS A 72 -2.00 1.60 16.08
N SER A 73 -3.16 1.34 16.70
CA SER A 73 -3.29 0.30 17.70
C SER A 73 -4.65 -0.40 17.65
N HIS A 74 -4.67 -1.68 18.03
CA HIS A 74 -5.90 -2.44 18.24
C HIS A 74 -6.85 -2.41 17.02
N THR A 75 -6.30 -2.52 15.81
CA THR A 75 -7.11 -2.61 14.58
C THR A 75 -7.32 -4.04 14.15
N SER A 76 -8.52 -4.36 13.64
CA SER A 76 -8.87 -5.75 13.36
C SER A 76 -8.41 -6.27 11.99
N GLU A 77 -8.00 -5.41 11.05
CA GLU A 77 -7.57 -5.82 9.71
C GLU A 77 -6.26 -5.16 9.28
N SER A 78 -6.25 -3.85 9.07
CA SER A 78 -5.08 -3.18 8.52
C SER A 78 -4.92 -1.74 8.98
N CYS A 79 -3.67 -1.30 8.98
CA CYS A 79 -3.30 0.07 9.23
C CYS A 79 -2.23 0.54 8.26
N GLY A 80 -2.53 1.60 7.51
CA GLY A 80 -1.61 2.26 6.60
C GLY A 80 -1.20 3.62 7.12
N ALA A 81 0.03 4.04 6.84
CA ALA A 81 0.53 5.39 7.05
C ALA A 81 1.17 5.94 5.77
N ILE A 82 0.91 7.20 5.44
CA ILE A 82 1.56 7.94 4.35
C ILE A 82 2.04 9.28 4.90
N CYS A 83 3.33 9.56 4.79
CA CYS A 83 3.92 10.81 5.25
C CYS A 83 5.04 11.29 4.32
N GLU A 84 5.41 12.57 4.45
CA GLU A 84 6.58 13.17 3.79
C GLU A 84 7.84 12.87 4.63
N ASP A 85 8.73 13.83 4.81
CA ASP A 85 10.02 13.61 5.49
C ASP A 85 9.87 13.57 7.02
N GLY A 86 10.71 12.76 7.68
CA GLY A 86 10.96 12.85 9.11
C GLY A 86 9.83 12.38 10.02
N CYS A 87 8.80 11.71 9.49
CA CYS A 87 7.67 11.25 10.29
C CYS A 87 8.04 10.07 11.20
N SER A 88 7.31 9.93 12.30
CA SER A 88 7.37 8.74 13.16
C SER A 88 6.07 7.97 13.03
N PHE A 89 6.14 6.69 12.64
CA PHE A 89 4.99 5.80 12.63
C PHE A 89 5.18 4.65 13.63
N GLU A 90 4.21 4.47 14.51
CA GLU A 90 4.13 3.34 15.42
C GLU A 90 2.88 2.52 15.12
N CYS A 91 3.06 1.22 14.85
CA CYS A 91 1.99 0.32 14.51
C CYS A 91 2.06 -0.95 15.36
N HIS A 92 0.99 -1.23 16.10
CA HIS A 92 0.93 -2.40 16.96
C HIS A 92 -0.45 -2.97 17.19
N ASP A 93 -0.51 -4.19 17.72
CA ASP A 93 -1.76 -4.88 18.05
C ASP A 93 -2.77 -4.86 16.87
N THR A 94 -2.27 -5.14 15.67
CA THR A 94 -3.02 -5.16 14.42
C THR A 94 -2.64 -6.37 13.57
N ASN A 95 -3.40 -6.66 12.52
CA ASN A 95 -3.14 -7.77 11.60
C ASN A 95 -2.13 -7.41 10.50
N HIS A 96 -2.16 -6.18 9.98
CA HIS A 96 -1.25 -5.74 8.92
C HIS A 96 -0.93 -4.25 9.04
N CYS A 97 0.36 -3.93 9.06
CA CYS A 97 0.85 -2.56 9.02
C CYS A 97 1.52 -2.27 7.68
N SER A 98 1.21 -1.13 7.06
CA SER A 98 1.92 -0.62 5.88
C SER A 98 2.30 0.84 6.07
N ALA A 99 3.48 1.23 5.60
CA ALA A 99 3.95 2.61 5.71
C ALA A 99 4.64 3.07 4.42
N LEU A 100 4.36 4.29 4.00
CA LEU A 100 5.08 4.99 2.93
C LEU A 100 5.63 6.30 3.49
N CYS A 101 6.93 6.48 3.36
CA CYS A 101 7.63 7.70 3.73
C CYS A 101 8.66 8.08 2.65
N ASP A 102 8.92 9.38 2.53
CA ASP A 102 10.10 9.91 1.86
C ASP A 102 11.37 9.70 2.74
N ASP A 103 12.13 10.74 3.11
CA ASP A 103 13.39 10.60 3.82
C ASP A 103 13.24 10.71 5.35
N ASP A 104 14.27 10.29 6.09
CA ASP A 104 14.48 10.58 7.52
C ASP A 104 13.40 10.05 8.49
N CYS A 105 12.52 9.14 8.05
CA CYS A 105 11.46 8.61 8.90
C CYS A 105 11.92 7.56 9.90
N ARG A 106 11.12 7.42 10.95
CA ARG A 106 11.19 6.34 11.92
C ARG A 106 9.93 5.49 11.84
N TYR A 107 10.09 4.18 11.70
CA TYR A 107 8.95 3.25 11.73
C TYR A 107 9.21 2.15 12.75
N LEU A 108 8.28 2.03 13.70
CA LEU A 108 8.22 0.98 14.70
C LEU A 108 7.01 0.09 14.45
N CYS A 109 7.23 -1.19 14.16
CA CYS A 109 6.16 -2.17 14.00
C CYS A 109 6.36 -3.35 14.96
N HIS A 110 5.38 -3.61 15.82
CA HIS A 110 5.47 -4.74 16.75
C HIS A 110 4.12 -5.36 17.10
N HIS A 111 4.11 -6.62 17.54
CA HIS A 111 2.88 -7.34 17.89
C HIS A 111 1.84 -7.31 16.75
N ALA A 112 2.32 -7.43 15.52
CA ALA A 112 1.50 -7.56 14.31
C ALA A 112 1.98 -8.79 13.51
N PRO A 113 1.11 -9.57 12.86
CA PRO A 113 1.53 -10.65 11.97
C PRO A 113 2.39 -10.17 10.80
N SER A 114 2.08 -9.02 10.20
CA SER A 114 2.71 -8.54 8.96
C SER A 114 2.99 -7.04 9.02
N CYS A 115 4.25 -6.67 8.76
CA CYS A 115 4.71 -5.29 8.64
C CYS A 115 5.36 -5.09 7.28
N ALA A 116 4.84 -4.13 6.51
CA ALA A 116 5.40 -3.69 5.25
C ALA A 116 5.78 -2.20 5.30
N GLY A 117 6.82 -1.80 4.59
CA GLY A 117 7.11 -0.38 4.43
C GLY A 117 8.00 -0.04 3.24
N GLU A 118 7.82 1.16 2.70
CA GLU A 118 8.75 1.77 1.76
C GLU A 118 9.20 3.11 2.33
N CYS A 119 10.51 3.33 2.33
CA CYS A 119 11.12 4.54 2.85
C CYS A 119 12.25 4.99 1.94
N GLY A 120 12.43 6.30 1.80
CA GLY A 120 13.57 6.92 1.15
C GLY A 120 14.87 6.73 1.92
N ALA A 121 15.70 7.77 1.93
CA ALA A 121 17.01 7.74 2.54
C ALA A 121 16.95 8.02 4.05
N ARG A 122 17.95 7.51 4.78
CA ARG A 122 18.20 7.81 6.20
C ARG A 122 17.08 7.39 7.16
N CYS A 123 16.31 6.38 6.79
CA CYS A 123 15.22 5.89 7.63
C CYS A 123 15.73 4.94 8.72
N ASP A 124 15.01 4.92 9.85
CA ASP A 124 15.17 3.93 10.92
C ASP A 124 13.92 3.04 10.96
N TYR A 125 14.06 1.80 10.51
CA TYR A 125 12.98 0.82 10.49
C TYR A 125 13.23 -0.26 11.55
N GLU A 126 12.39 -0.33 12.56
CA GLU A 126 12.43 -1.34 13.60
C GLU A 126 11.18 -2.21 13.56
N CYS A 127 11.38 -3.52 13.50
CA CYS A 127 10.31 -4.48 13.55
C CYS A 127 10.61 -5.64 14.50
N HIS A 128 9.68 -5.90 15.41
CA HIS A 128 9.88 -6.95 16.41
C HIS A 128 8.61 -7.65 16.88
N ASP A 129 8.76 -8.92 17.28
CA ASP A 129 7.65 -9.76 17.72
C ASP A 129 6.53 -9.87 16.65
N VAL A 130 6.95 -10.12 15.41
CA VAL A 130 6.08 -10.24 14.23
C VAL A 130 6.37 -11.52 13.44
N SER A 131 5.46 -11.92 12.55
CA SER A 131 5.73 -13.07 11.67
C SER A 131 6.53 -12.64 10.43
N GLU A 132 6.08 -11.58 9.76
CA GLU A 132 6.67 -11.12 8.51
C GLU A 132 7.01 -9.63 8.58
N CYS A 133 8.23 -9.30 8.22
CA CYS A 133 8.74 -7.95 8.11
C CYS A 133 9.32 -7.76 6.71
N ALA A 134 8.72 -6.88 5.90
CA ALA A 134 9.15 -6.60 4.54
C ALA A 134 9.37 -5.10 4.34
N VAL A 135 10.59 -4.66 4.07
CA VAL A 135 10.88 -3.23 3.87
C VAL A 135 11.75 -2.98 2.64
N ARG A 136 11.40 -1.93 1.88
CA ARG A 136 12.30 -1.32 0.89
C ARG A 136 12.80 0.02 1.43
N VAL A 137 14.12 0.23 1.42
CA VAL A 137 14.72 1.48 1.92
C VAL A 137 15.73 2.08 0.95
N GLY A 138 15.80 3.41 0.94
CA GLY A 138 16.85 4.17 0.27
C GLY A 138 18.19 4.20 1.03
N PRO A 139 19.14 5.01 0.55
CA PRO A 139 20.50 5.09 1.09
C PRO A 139 20.59 5.53 2.56
N ARG A 140 21.60 5.02 3.25
CA ARG A 140 21.97 5.31 4.65
C ARG A 140 20.88 4.95 5.67
N SER A 141 19.97 4.05 5.31
CA SER A 141 18.91 3.58 6.19
C SER A 141 19.39 2.44 7.09
N LYS A 142 18.76 2.32 8.26
CA LYS A 142 19.03 1.30 9.27
C LYS A 142 17.77 0.47 9.46
N ILE A 143 17.95 -0.84 9.47
CA ILE A 143 16.85 -1.80 9.62
C ILE A 143 17.19 -2.73 10.78
N THR A 144 16.27 -2.87 11.73
CA THR A 144 16.40 -3.79 12.86
C THR A 144 15.22 -4.75 12.89
N CYS A 145 15.47 -6.02 12.60
CA CYS A 145 14.53 -7.12 12.77
C CYS A 145 14.88 -7.91 14.05
N ARG A 146 13.91 -8.08 14.96
CA ARG A 146 14.11 -8.81 16.23
C ARG A 146 12.95 -9.76 16.54
N SER A 147 13.21 -11.02 16.84
CA SER A 147 12.14 -11.98 17.15
C SER A 147 11.11 -12.06 16.02
N VAL A 148 11.60 -12.25 14.79
CA VAL A 148 10.77 -12.26 13.57
C VAL A 148 10.96 -13.58 12.82
N ALA A 149 9.89 -14.18 12.31
CA ALA A 149 10.04 -15.41 11.53
C ALA A 149 10.72 -15.12 10.17
N HIS A 150 10.24 -14.12 9.42
CA HIS A 150 10.83 -13.71 8.14
C HIS A 150 11.06 -12.22 8.06
N CYS A 151 12.33 -11.82 7.95
CA CYS A 151 12.76 -10.45 7.68
C CYS A 151 13.28 -10.37 6.25
N LYS A 152 12.56 -9.65 5.38
CA LYS A 152 12.93 -9.35 4.01
C LYS A 152 13.26 -7.87 3.89
N VAL A 153 14.47 -7.55 3.44
CA VAL A 153 14.95 -6.18 3.28
C VAL A 153 15.48 -5.98 1.87
N ASP A 154 14.93 -5.01 1.16
CA ASP A 154 15.40 -4.57 -0.15
C ASP A 154 16.04 -3.18 -0.01
N CYS A 155 17.36 -3.08 -0.14
CA CYS A 155 18.08 -1.82 -0.03
C CYS A 155 18.40 -1.25 -1.42
N ASP A 156 17.84 -0.07 -1.73
CA ASP A 156 18.06 0.66 -2.97
C ASP A 156 19.36 1.49 -2.96
N GLY A 157 19.99 1.62 -1.79
CA GLY A 157 21.29 2.25 -1.58
C GLY A 157 22.06 1.60 -0.44
N PRO A 158 23.21 2.17 -0.01
CA PRO A 158 23.93 1.67 1.14
C PRO A 158 23.01 1.60 2.37
N CYS A 159 23.05 0.52 3.14
CA CYS A 159 22.15 0.34 4.29
C CYS A 159 22.77 -0.63 5.32
N ASP A 160 22.31 -0.52 6.57
CA ASP A 160 22.71 -1.40 7.67
C ASP A 160 21.51 -2.22 8.15
N VAL A 161 21.60 -3.54 8.05
CA VAL A 161 20.54 -4.47 8.49
C VAL A 161 21.02 -5.29 9.68
N THR A 162 20.26 -5.27 10.77
CA THR A 162 20.48 -6.09 11.97
C THR A 162 19.36 -7.11 12.11
N CYS A 163 19.71 -8.38 12.21
CA CYS A 163 18.78 -9.50 12.39
C CYS A 163 19.13 -10.25 13.68
N ARG A 164 18.24 -10.20 14.68
CA ARG A 164 18.41 -10.86 15.99
C ARG A 164 17.25 -11.80 16.29
N ASN A 165 17.54 -13.07 16.56
CA ASN A 165 16.51 -14.09 16.76
C ASN A 165 15.51 -14.11 15.59
N VAL A 166 16.04 -14.18 14.37
CA VAL A 166 15.25 -14.20 13.13
C VAL A 166 15.45 -15.54 12.44
N ASP A 167 14.37 -16.23 12.06
CA ASP A 167 14.49 -17.54 11.43
C ASP A 167 15.03 -17.44 10.00
N ARG A 168 14.57 -16.43 9.25
CA ARG A 168 15.03 -16.11 7.89
C ARG A 168 15.25 -14.62 7.72
N CYS A 169 16.49 -14.23 7.41
CA CYS A 169 16.88 -12.84 7.13
C CYS A 169 17.38 -12.74 5.69
N ASP A 170 16.51 -12.29 4.80
CA ASP A 170 16.76 -12.15 3.36
C ASP A 170 17.04 -10.68 3.04
N VAL A 171 18.31 -10.36 2.72
CA VAL A 171 18.74 -8.99 2.37
C VAL A 171 19.17 -8.94 0.91
N SER A 172 18.51 -8.07 0.14
CA SER A 172 18.83 -7.71 -1.23
C SER A 172 19.50 -6.35 -1.27
N CYS A 173 20.62 -6.21 -1.96
CA CYS A 173 21.26 -4.92 -2.20
C CYS A 173 21.06 -4.49 -3.66
N ALA A 174 20.96 -3.20 -3.91
CA ALA A 174 20.89 -2.63 -5.25
C ALA A 174 22.10 -3.03 -6.12
N PRO A 175 21.95 -3.06 -7.46
CA PRO A 175 23.05 -3.34 -8.37
C PRO A 175 24.24 -2.40 -8.14
N GLY A 176 25.44 -2.97 -8.05
CA GLY A 176 26.68 -2.23 -7.84
C GLY A 176 27.09 -2.11 -6.37
N LEU A 177 26.22 -2.46 -5.42
CA LEU A 177 26.57 -2.59 -4.00
C LEU A 177 27.04 -4.01 -3.69
N THR A 178 27.99 -4.11 -2.76
CA THR A 178 28.47 -5.36 -2.21
C THR A 178 27.71 -5.67 -0.93
N ARG A 179 27.07 -6.84 -0.88
CA ARG A 179 26.50 -7.36 0.36
C ARG A 179 27.59 -7.99 1.22
N ARG A 180 27.85 -7.41 2.38
CA ARG A 180 28.78 -7.97 3.37
C ARG A 180 28.02 -8.46 4.60
N SER A 181 28.36 -9.67 5.07
CA SER A 181 27.84 -10.16 6.36
C SER A 181 28.60 -9.54 7.53
N THR A 182 27.89 -9.29 8.63
CA THR A 182 28.44 -8.74 9.87
C THR A 182 28.04 -9.61 11.07
N ALA A 183 28.53 -9.27 12.25
CA ALA A 183 28.12 -9.93 13.49
C ALA A 183 26.65 -9.58 13.80
N GLY A 184 25.73 -10.43 13.33
CA GLY A 184 24.29 -10.28 13.57
C GLY A 184 23.52 -9.52 12.49
N GLY A 185 24.05 -9.45 11.25
CA GLY A 185 23.38 -8.70 10.20
C GLY A 185 24.11 -8.66 8.86
N TYR A 186 23.73 -7.68 8.06
CA TYR A 186 24.29 -7.41 6.73
C TYR A 186 24.46 -5.91 6.52
N VAL A 187 25.42 -5.55 5.69
CA VAL A 187 25.61 -4.19 5.20
C VAL A 187 25.62 -4.24 3.67
N CYS A 188 24.92 -3.31 3.04
CA CYS A 188 25.07 -3.01 1.62
C CYS A 188 25.95 -1.77 1.48
N GLU A 189 27.06 -1.87 0.75
CA GLU A 189 28.03 -0.78 0.55
C GLU A 189 28.70 -0.80 -0.83
#